data_AF-A0A924E5F4-F1
#
_entry.id   AF-A0A924E5F4-F1
#
_cell.length_a   1.000
_cell.length_b   1.000
_cell.length_c   1.000
_cell.angle_alpha   90.00
_cell.angle_beta   90.00
_cell.angle_gamma   90.00
#
_symmetry.space_group_name_H-M   'P 1'
#
loop_
_entity.id
_entity.type
_entity.pdbx_description
1 polymer ?
#
loop_
_entity_poly.entity_id
_entity_poly.type
_entity_poly.pdbx_seq_one_letter_code
_entity_poly.pdbx_strand_id
1 'polypeptide(L)'
;RKVHLWGDENLYFAPGDLGFPVFATEHGTIGVGICYDGWFPEFYRSCTLRGAELICVPTNWVPIPGQDPSREAMANILTMASAHTNSVYIAAADRVGVERGQQFIGQSLIASYSGWPIGGPASATEEQIVIADLDLAQARRARRWNDFNQVLRDRRPEAYV
;
A
#
# COMPACT_ATOMS: atom_id res chain seq x y z
N ARG A 1 -2.22 14.71 -1.07
CA ARG A 1 -2.00 15.20 0.31
C ARG A 1 -2.40 14.07 1.25
N LYS A 2 -1.65 13.85 2.35
CA LYS A 2 -1.88 12.73 3.28
C LYS A 2 -3.23 12.91 3.98
N VAL A 3 -4.07 11.88 4.00
CA VAL A 3 -5.40 11.97 4.62
C VAL A 3 -5.31 11.62 6.10
N HIS A 4 -4.61 10.54 6.43
CA HIS A 4 -4.46 10.07 7.80
C HIS A 4 -3.12 10.55 8.39
N LEU A 5 -3.17 11.52 9.30
CA LEU A 5 -1.99 12.05 9.98
C LEU A 5 -1.54 11.12 11.11
N TRP A 6 -0.23 10.96 11.27
CA TRP A 6 0.39 10.11 12.29
C TRP A 6 1.13 10.94 13.34
N GLY A 7 0.87 10.69 14.62
CA GLY A 7 1.59 11.30 15.73
C GLY A 7 1.62 12.83 15.64
N ASP A 8 2.81 13.40 15.75
CA ASP A 8 3.04 14.85 15.77
C ASP A 8 2.74 15.53 14.42
N GLU A 9 2.51 14.80 13.33
CA GLU A 9 2.03 15.40 12.08
C GLU A 9 0.75 16.22 12.28
N ASN A 10 -0.07 15.84 13.25
CA ASN A 10 -1.29 16.57 13.64
C ASN A 10 -1.01 18.00 14.15
N LEU A 11 0.23 18.31 14.53
CA LEU A 11 0.65 19.64 14.98
C LEU A 11 1.11 20.53 13.82
N TYR A 12 1.53 19.93 12.71
CA TYR A 12 2.19 20.65 11.61
C TYR A 12 1.36 20.67 10.32
N PHE A 13 0.42 19.74 10.16
CA PHE A 13 -0.34 19.55 8.93
C PHE A 13 -1.85 19.47 9.20
N ALA A 14 -2.62 19.86 8.19
CA ALA A 14 -4.05 19.54 8.12
C ALA A 14 -4.25 18.24 7.31
N PRO A 15 -5.26 17.41 7.67
CA PRO A 15 -5.66 16.28 6.86
C PRO A 15 -5.98 16.70 5.42
N GLY A 16 -5.57 15.87 4.46
CA GLY A 16 -5.87 16.07 3.04
C GLY A 16 -7.36 16.02 2.75
N ASP A 17 -7.80 16.86 1.82
CA ASP A 17 -9.21 17.16 1.52
C ASP A 17 -9.66 16.73 0.11
N LEU A 18 -8.75 16.16 -0.68
CA LEU A 18 -9.03 15.70 -2.06
C LEU A 18 -9.44 14.22 -2.14
N GLY A 19 -9.56 13.55 -0.99
CA GLY A 19 -9.68 12.09 -0.91
C GLY A 19 -8.45 11.38 -1.48
N PHE A 20 -8.67 10.25 -2.16
CA PHE A 20 -7.62 9.44 -2.78
C PHE A 20 -7.70 9.54 -4.32
N PRO A 21 -7.03 10.55 -4.92
CA PRO A 21 -7.00 10.69 -6.37
C PRO A 21 -6.14 9.58 -7.01
N VAL A 22 -6.50 9.24 -8.24
CA VAL A 22 -5.71 8.36 -9.11
C VAL A 22 -5.36 9.13 -10.38
N PHE A 23 -4.22 8.79 -10.97
CA PHE A 23 -3.65 9.53 -12.09
C PHE A 23 -3.44 8.57 -13.26
N ALA A 24 -4.08 8.87 -14.39
CA ALA A 24 -3.82 8.16 -15.63
C ALA A 24 -2.47 8.61 -16.19
N THR A 25 -1.59 7.65 -16.49
CA THR A 25 -0.27 7.89 -17.07
C THR A 25 -0.09 6.99 -18.29
N GLU A 26 0.98 7.21 -19.06
CA GLU A 26 1.35 6.29 -20.16
C GLU A 26 1.73 4.89 -19.66
N HIS A 27 2.04 4.75 -18.36
CA HIS A 27 2.42 3.49 -17.71
C HIS A 27 1.27 2.84 -16.92
N GLY A 28 0.04 3.34 -17.06
CA GLY A 28 -1.15 2.87 -16.35
C GLY A 28 -1.68 3.86 -15.33
N THR A 29 -2.75 3.48 -14.63
CA THR A 29 -3.41 4.34 -13.64
C THR A 29 -2.81 4.13 -12.26
N ILE A 30 -2.27 5.20 -11.68
CA ILE A 30 -1.51 5.17 -10.42
C ILE A 30 -2.30 5.85 -9.30
N GLY A 31 -2.53 5.12 -8.20
CA GLY A 31 -2.99 5.69 -6.93
C GLY A 31 -1.81 5.97 -6.01
N VAL A 32 -1.90 7.00 -5.16
CA VAL A 32 -0.86 7.32 -4.18
C VAL A 32 -1.48 7.55 -2.81
N GLY A 33 -0.95 6.86 -1.80
CA GLY A 33 -1.25 7.10 -0.39
C GLY A 33 0.04 7.29 0.38
N ILE A 34 0.01 8.03 1.48
CA ILE A 34 1.24 8.43 2.17
C ILE A 34 1.25 7.76 3.54
N CYS A 35 2.28 6.95 3.79
CA CYS A 35 2.61 6.36 5.08
C CYS A 35 1.40 5.75 5.80
N TYR A 36 0.82 6.49 6.75
CA TYR A 36 -0.26 6.02 7.60
C TYR A 36 -1.57 5.76 6.83
N ASP A 37 -1.77 6.35 5.65
CA ASP A 37 -2.86 5.97 4.75
C ASP A 37 -2.85 4.46 4.44
N GLY A 38 -1.66 3.84 4.40
CA GLY A 38 -1.48 2.42 4.14
C GLY A 38 -1.98 1.47 5.24
N TRP A 39 -2.42 2.00 6.38
CA TRP A 39 -3.05 1.23 7.47
C TRP A 39 -4.57 1.08 7.29
N PHE A 40 -5.16 1.82 6.35
CA PHE A 40 -6.61 1.89 6.16
C PHE A 40 -6.99 1.12 4.88
N PRO A 41 -7.72 0.00 4.98
CA PRO A 41 -8.18 -0.73 3.79
C PRO A 41 -9.05 0.13 2.86
N GLU A 42 -9.72 1.15 3.40
CA GLU A 42 -10.53 2.14 2.68
C GLU A 42 -9.70 2.93 1.66
N PHE A 43 -8.45 3.24 1.97
CA PHE A 43 -7.55 3.93 1.05
C PHE A 43 -7.33 3.08 -0.21
N TYR A 44 -6.88 1.83 -0.03
CA TYR A 44 -6.60 0.94 -1.16
C TYR A 44 -7.86 0.65 -1.96
N ARG A 45 -8.97 0.37 -1.27
CA ARG A 45 -10.25 0.12 -1.94
C ARG A 45 -10.72 1.32 -2.75
N SER A 46 -10.59 2.53 -2.21
CA SER A 46 -10.98 3.75 -2.91
C SER A 46 -10.15 3.98 -4.16
N CYS A 47 -8.83 3.83 -4.08
CA CYS A 47 -7.93 3.92 -5.24
C CYS A 47 -8.31 2.90 -6.32
N THR A 48 -8.49 1.64 -5.95
CA THR A 48 -8.82 0.57 -6.90
C THR A 48 -10.18 0.77 -7.56
N LEU A 49 -11.21 1.19 -6.82
CA LEU A 49 -12.52 1.48 -7.38
C LEU A 49 -12.52 2.69 -8.34
N ARG A 50 -11.56 3.61 -8.15
CA ARG A 50 -11.31 4.72 -9.09
C ARG A 50 -10.47 4.30 -10.29
N GLY A 51 -10.04 3.05 -10.37
CA GLY A 51 -9.34 2.48 -11.52
C GLY A 51 -7.83 2.32 -11.34
N ALA A 52 -7.27 2.52 -10.14
CA ALA A 52 -5.85 2.27 -9.91
C ALA A 52 -5.45 0.83 -10.29
N GLU A 53 -4.33 0.72 -11.01
CA GLU A 53 -3.69 -0.53 -11.43
C GLU A 53 -2.41 -0.80 -10.62
N LEU A 54 -1.75 0.28 -10.22
CA LEU A 54 -0.63 0.33 -9.29
C LEU A 54 -0.97 1.33 -8.18
N ILE A 55 -0.68 0.97 -6.93
CA ILE A 55 -0.74 1.89 -5.79
C ILE A 55 0.66 2.08 -5.22
N CYS A 56 1.11 3.32 -5.12
CA CYS A 56 2.41 3.67 -4.53
C CYS A 56 2.20 4.22 -3.11
N VAL A 57 3.00 3.71 -2.17
CA VAL A 57 2.95 4.11 -0.76
C VAL A 57 4.34 4.53 -0.28
N PRO A 58 4.77 5.79 -0.53
CA PRO A 58 5.93 6.35 0.14
C PRO A 58 5.67 6.44 1.65
N THR A 59 6.64 6.01 2.46
CA THR A 59 6.43 5.87 3.89
C THR A 59 7.69 6.10 4.73
N ASN A 60 7.45 6.39 6.00
CA ASN A 60 8.42 6.44 7.09
C ASN A 60 7.83 5.60 8.23
N TRP A 61 7.72 4.29 8.04
CA TRP A 61 7.17 3.41 9.06
C TRP A 61 8.09 3.39 10.26
N VAL A 62 7.47 3.42 11.43
CA VAL A 62 8.15 3.40 12.73
C VAL A 62 7.62 2.24 13.55
N PRO A 63 8.42 1.67 14.47
CA PRO A 63 7.94 0.61 15.36
C PRO A 63 6.67 1.03 16.11
N ILE A 64 5.62 0.22 16.02
CA ILE A 64 4.37 0.44 16.75
C ILE A 64 4.40 -0.40 18.04
N PRO A 65 4.10 0.19 19.21
CA PRO A 65 4.04 -0.54 20.47
C PRO A 65 3.16 -1.80 20.39
N GLY A 66 3.67 -2.92 20.91
CA GLY A 66 2.95 -4.19 20.96
C GLY A 66 3.08 -5.08 19.71
N GLN A 67 3.79 -4.64 18.66
CA GLN A 67 4.14 -5.52 17.55
C GLN A 67 5.35 -6.38 17.89
N ASP A 68 5.30 -7.65 17.48
CA ASP A 68 6.38 -8.61 17.68
C ASP A 68 7.50 -8.35 16.65
N PRO A 69 8.69 -7.91 17.08
CA PRO A 69 9.79 -7.58 16.17
C PRO A 69 10.43 -8.82 15.51
N SER A 70 10.07 -10.04 15.95
CA SER A 70 10.54 -11.29 15.33
C SER A 70 9.65 -11.75 14.17
N ARG A 71 8.51 -11.09 13.97
CA ARG A 71 7.57 -11.36 12.86
C ARG A 71 7.86 -10.44 11.69
N GLU A 72 7.28 -10.79 10.55
CA GLU A 72 7.23 -9.88 9.41
C GLU A 72 6.59 -8.54 9.83
N ALA A 73 7.14 -7.44 9.35
CA ALA A 73 6.60 -6.12 9.65
C ALA A 73 5.12 -6.07 9.29
N MET A 74 4.28 -5.66 10.24
CA MET A 74 2.84 -5.60 10.03
C MET A 74 2.48 -4.73 8.81
N ALA A 75 3.29 -3.69 8.54
CA ALA A 75 3.11 -2.87 7.35
C ALA A 75 3.30 -3.65 6.03
N ASN A 76 4.23 -4.61 5.98
CA ASN A 76 4.37 -5.53 4.84
C ASN A 76 3.16 -6.45 4.73
N ILE A 77 2.70 -7.04 5.84
CA ILE A 77 1.50 -7.89 5.89
C ILE A 77 0.27 -7.14 5.35
N LEU A 78 0.05 -5.90 5.80
CA LEU A 78 -1.06 -5.07 5.36
C LEU A 78 -0.94 -4.69 3.88
N THR A 79 0.27 -4.42 3.39
CA THR A 79 0.54 -4.15 1.97
C THR A 79 0.15 -5.36 1.12
N MET A 80 0.60 -6.56 1.50
CA MET A 80 0.27 -7.81 0.82
C MET A 80 -1.23 -8.12 0.85
N ALA A 81 -1.86 -8.00 2.02
CA ALA A 81 -3.30 -8.22 2.18
C ALA A 81 -4.12 -7.22 1.34
N SER A 82 -3.70 -5.96 1.30
CA SER A 82 -4.35 -4.91 0.52
C SER A 82 -4.19 -5.15 -0.98
N ALA A 83 -3.03 -5.61 -1.43
CA ALA A 83 -2.80 -5.97 -2.82
C ALA A 83 -3.72 -7.12 -3.25
N HIS A 84 -3.81 -8.18 -2.44
CA HIS A 84 -4.66 -9.34 -2.70
C HIS A 84 -6.16 -8.96 -2.77
N THR A 85 -6.66 -8.29 -1.72
CA THR A 85 -8.09 -7.96 -1.60
C THR A 85 -8.56 -6.92 -2.61
N ASN A 86 -7.64 -6.22 -3.27
CA ASN A 86 -7.92 -5.28 -4.34
C ASN A 86 -7.52 -5.79 -5.74
N SER A 87 -6.76 -6.89 -5.83
CA SER A 87 -6.23 -7.42 -7.09
C SER A 87 -5.50 -6.32 -7.90
N VAL A 88 -4.59 -5.62 -7.24
CA VAL A 88 -3.73 -4.55 -7.79
C VAL A 88 -2.30 -4.72 -7.30
N TYR A 89 -1.34 -4.18 -8.04
CA TYR A 89 0.04 -4.09 -7.57
C TYR A 89 0.17 -2.97 -6.53
N ILE A 90 1.04 -3.17 -5.54
CA ILE A 90 1.35 -2.13 -4.54
C ILE A 90 2.86 -2.03 -4.37
N ALA A 91 3.42 -0.83 -4.48
CA ALA A 91 4.81 -0.54 -4.19
C ALA A 91 4.91 0.33 -2.94
N ALA A 92 5.41 -0.23 -1.84
CA ALA A 92 5.66 0.50 -0.60
C ALA A 92 7.16 0.77 -0.46
N ALA A 93 7.52 2.06 -0.36
CA ALA A 93 8.89 2.52 -0.28
C ALA A 93 9.10 3.20 1.07
N ASP A 94 9.74 2.48 1.99
CA ASP A 94 10.04 2.94 3.34
C ASP A 94 11.49 3.43 3.49
N ARG A 95 11.68 4.27 4.49
CA ARG A 95 12.98 4.80 4.89
C ARG A 95 13.72 3.81 5.79
N VAL A 96 15.05 3.82 5.72
CA VAL A 96 15.94 3.08 6.64
C VAL A 96 16.73 4.02 7.54
N GLY A 97 17.28 3.46 8.62
CA GLY A 97 18.18 4.16 9.54
C GLY A 97 17.46 4.83 10.71
N VAL A 98 18.18 5.73 11.38
CA VAL A 98 17.70 6.48 12.54
C VAL A 98 17.91 7.96 12.30
N GLU A 99 16.83 8.75 12.41
CA GLU A 99 16.90 10.20 12.31
C GLU A 99 16.36 10.84 13.59
N ARG A 100 17.16 11.70 14.24
CA ARG A 100 16.75 12.43 15.46
C ARG A 100 16.17 11.53 16.56
N GLY A 101 16.72 10.31 16.68
CA GLY A 101 16.27 9.30 17.65
C GLY A 101 15.08 8.44 17.20
N GLN A 102 14.47 8.73 16.04
CA GLN A 102 13.42 7.90 15.45
C GLN A 102 14.04 6.84 14.52
N GLN A 103 13.86 5.57 14.86
CA GLN A 103 14.20 4.45 13.98
C GLN A 103 13.07 4.19 12.98
N PHE A 104 13.43 3.93 11.71
CA PHE A 104 12.50 3.50 10.67
C PHE A 104 12.57 1.99 10.46
N ILE A 105 11.47 1.39 9.96
CA ILE A 105 11.37 -0.06 9.78
C ILE A 105 12.16 -0.53 8.55
N GLY A 106 12.19 0.26 7.48
CA GLY A 106 12.74 -0.17 6.20
C GLY A 106 11.84 -1.21 5.55
N GLN A 107 12.43 -2.27 5.02
CA GLN A 107 11.66 -3.41 4.50
C GLN A 107 10.66 -3.03 3.40
N SER A 108 11.03 -2.07 2.53
CA SER A 108 10.31 -1.72 1.31
C SER A 108 9.97 -2.96 0.48
N LEU A 109 8.78 -3.01 -0.12
CA LEU A 109 8.38 -4.14 -0.95
C LEU A 109 7.47 -3.73 -2.11
N ILE A 110 7.48 -4.56 -3.15
CA ILE A 110 6.53 -4.53 -4.25
C ILE A 110 5.69 -5.80 -4.19
N ALA A 111 4.39 -5.66 -3.89
CA ALA A 111 3.44 -6.75 -3.86
C ALA A 111 2.73 -6.90 -5.21
N SER A 112 2.60 -8.14 -5.66
CA SER A 112 1.79 -8.49 -6.82
C SER A 112 0.30 -8.38 -6.53
N TYR A 113 -0.52 -8.35 -7.58
CA TYR A 113 -1.99 -8.46 -7.46
C TYR A 113 -2.47 -9.73 -6.75
N SER A 114 -1.61 -10.75 -6.62
CA SER A 114 -1.91 -11.98 -5.87
C SER A 114 -1.75 -11.81 -4.35
N GLY A 115 -1.14 -10.71 -3.89
CA GLY A 115 -0.79 -10.46 -2.51
C GLY A 115 0.66 -10.76 -2.18
N TRP A 116 1.33 -11.64 -2.93
CA TRP A 116 2.71 -12.02 -2.63
C TRP A 116 3.73 -10.99 -3.14
N PRO A 117 4.86 -10.81 -2.42
CA PRO A 117 5.92 -9.91 -2.83
C PRO A 117 6.60 -10.44 -4.10
N ILE A 118 6.87 -9.54 -5.03
CA ILE A 118 7.64 -9.75 -6.27
C ILE A 118 8.92 -8.91 -6.30
N GLY A 119 9.13 -8.08 -5.28
CA GLY A 119 10.37 -7.39 -4.99
C GLY A 119 10.42 -7.06 -3.49
N GLY A 120 11.57 -7.25 -2.86
CA GLY A 120 11.72 -7.14 -1.41
C GLY A 120 11.12 -8.34 -0.63
N PRO A 121 10.89 -8.20 0.69
CA PRO A 121 11.18 -7.03 1.51
C PRO A 121 12.66 -6.64 1.46
N ALA A 122 12.92 -5.35 1.37
CA ALA A 122 14.27 -4.79 1.38
C ALA A 122 14.93 -4.93 2.76
N SER A 123 16.19 -4.51 2.87
CA SER A 123 16.87 -4.41 4.15
C SER A 123 16.10 -3.52 5.13
N ALA A 124 16.13 -3.90 6.40
CA ALA A 124 15.62 -3.08 7.50
C ALA A 124 16.57 -1.91 7.84
N THR A 125 17.83 -1.98 7.40
CA THR A 125 18.89 -1.08 7.88
C THR A 125 19.71 -0.43 6.77
N GLU A 126 19.69 -0.96 5.55
CA GLU A 126 20.53 -0.50 4.43
C GLU A 126 19.68 0.05 3.28
N GLU A 127 20.19 1.10 2.63
CA GLU A 127 19.56 1.67 1.45
C GLU A 127 19.58 0.66 0.29
N GLN A 128 18.45 0.48 -0.37
CA GLN A 128 18.29 -0.47 -1.46
C GLN A 128 17.34 0.05 -2.54
N ILE A 129 17.62 -0.33 -3.79
CA ILE A 129 16.69 -0.15 -4.90
C ILE A 129 15.97 -1.48 -5.11
N VAL A 130 14.64 -1.48 -4.98
CA VAL A 130 13.79 -2.64 -5.27
C VAL A 130 13.17 -2.46 -6.65
N ILE A 131 13.34 -3.45 -7.53
CA ILE A 131 12.86 -3.42 -8.92
C ILE A 131 12.02 -4.68 -9.16
N ALA A 132 10.89 -4.52 -9.85
CA ALA A 132 10.06 -5.63 -10.31
C ALA A 132 9.34 -5.26 -11.61
N ASP A 133 9.07 -6.26 -12.46
CA ASP A 133 8.25 -6.12 -13.67
C ASP A 133 6.77 -6.36 -13.36
N LEU A 134 5.90 -5.47 -13.84
CA LEU A 134 4.46 -5.52 -13.58
C LEU A 134 3.68 -5.70 -14.89
N ASP A 135 2.93 -6.80 -14.99
CA ASP A 135 1.92 -6.96 -16.06
C ASP A 135 0.55 -6.48 -15.54
N LEU A 136 0.29 -5.17 -15.73
CA LEU A 136 -0.98 -4.55 -15.34
C LEU A 136 -2.19 -5.18 -16.05
N ALA A 137 -2.00 -5.69 -17.27
CA ALA A 137 -3.08 -6.34 -18.01
C ALA A 137 -3.38 -7.72 -17.43
N GLN A 138 -2.38 -8.47 -16.96
CA GLN A 138 -2.56 -9.72 -16.23
C GLN A 138 -3.33 -9.49 -14.93
N ALA A 139 -2.96 -8.47 -14.14
CA ALA A 139 -3.71 -8.12 -12.93
C ALA A 139 -5.20 -7.91 -13.22
N ARG A 140 -5.54 -7.17 -14.29
CA ARG A 140 -6.94 -6.96 -14.71
C ARG A 140 -7.65 -8.28 -15.05
N ARG A 141 -7.00 -9.17 -15.80
CA ARG A 141 -7.57 -10.48 -16.19
C ARG A 141 -7.75 -11.40 -14.99
N ALA A 142 -6.81 -11.38 -14.04
CA ALA A 142 -6.77 -12.26 -12.88
C ALA A 142 -7.73 -11.85 -11.74
N ARG A 143 -8.46 -10.74 -11.86
CA ARG A 143 -9.47 -10.29 -10.87
C ARG A 143 -10.60 -11.30 -10.65
N ARG A 144 -10.85 -12.17 -11.64
CA ARG A 144 -11.80 -13.28 -11.55
C ARG A 144 -11.06 -14.50 -11.00
N TRP A 145 -11.28 -14.79 -9.72
CA TRP A 145 -10.60 -15.88 -9.03
C TRP A 145 -11.16 -17.25 -9.42
N ASN A 146 -12.47 -17.32 -9.68
CA ASN A 146 -13.14 -18.50 -10.20
C ASN A 146 -14.44 -18.08 -10.93
N ASP A 147 -15.26 -19.05 -11.31
CA ASP A 147 -16.49 -18.76 -12.06
C ASP A 147 -17.51 -17.90 -11.33
N PHE A 148 -17.50 -17.94 -10.01
CA PHE A 148 -18.46 -17.28 -9.14
C PHE A 148 -17.87 -16.07 -8.40
N ASN A 149 -16.54 -15.99 -8.25
CA ASN A 149 -15.88 -15.01 -7.42
C ASN A 149 -14.99 -14.00 -8.16
N GLN A 150 -15.30 -12.73 -7.98
CA GLN A 150 -14.51 -11.58 -8.41
C GLN A 150 -14.58 -10.48 -7.34
N VAL A 151 -13.46 -10.27 -6.62
CA VAL A 151 -13.41 -9.48 -5.38
C VAL A 151 -13.96 -8.05 -5.48
N LEU A 152 -13.83 -7.39 -6.64
CA LEU A 152 -14.34 -6.04 -6.84
C LEU A 152 -15.83 -6.00 -7.20
N ARG A 153 -16.30 -6.96 -8.00
CA ARG A 153 -17.68 -7.04 -8.47
C ARG A 153 -18.61 -7.56 -7.38
N ASP A 154 -18.14 -8.50 -6.58
CA ASP A 154 -18.96 -9.19 -5.58
C ASP A 154 -19.17 -8.37 -4.29
N ARG A 155 -18.68 -7.13 -4.26
CA ARG A 155 -18.95 -6.18 -3.19
C ARG A 155 -20.46 -5.92 -3.06
N ARG A 156 -20.89 -5.66 -1.83
CA ARG A 156 -22.26 -5.27 -1.47
C ARG A 156 -22.22 -3.92 -0.76
N PRO A 157 -22.19 -2.80 -1.51
CA PRO A 157 -22.07 -1.46 -0.93
C PRO A 157 -23.09 -1.16 0.18
N GLU A 158 -24.29 -1.72 0.07
CA GLU A 158 -25.38 -1.60 1.05
C GLU A 158 -25.10 -2.27 2.41
N ALA A 159 -24.08 -3.12 2.49
CA ALA A 159 -23.66 -3.80 3.72
C ALA A 159 -22.51 -3.09 4.44
N TYR A 160 -21.99 -2.00 3.89
CA TYR A 160 -20.87 -1.23 4.45
C TYR A 160 -21.40 0.04 5.11
N VAL A 161 -20.67 0.52 6.13
CA VAL A 161 -20.90 1.83 6.76
C VAL A 161 -20.31 2.94 5.89
#